data_AF-A0A8X6XF54-F1
#
_entry.id   AF-A0A8X6XF54-F1
#
_cell.length_a   1.000
_cell.length_b   1.000
_cell.length_c   1.000
_cell.angle_alpha   90.00
_cell.angle_beta   90.00
_cell.angle_gamma   90.00
#
_symmetry.space_group_name_H-M   'P 1'
#
loop_
_entity.id
_entity.type
_entity.pdbx_description
1 polymer ?
#
loop_
_entity_poly.entity_id
_entity_poly.type
_entity_poly.pdbx_seq_one_letter_code
_entity_poly.pdbx_strand_id
1 'polypeptide(L)'
;MHEMSHTIGIIHEHNRPDRDQYIRVLPKNIPADWLSQYSKASSDDIRLLGKYDYYSVMHYPIPAPKTGKPSFQVLQGNVDLNKIGQRDGLTDTDKEKIKKLYS
;
A
#
# COMPACT_ATOMS: atom_id res chain seq x y z
N MET A 1 -9.46 2.32 11.53
CA MET A 1 -9.31 1.19 10.58
C MET A 1 -7.86 0.98 10.18
N HIS A 2 -7.18 1.94 9.55
CA HIS A 2 -5.75 1.80 9.14
C HIS A 2 -4.82 1.33 10.28
N GLU A 3 -4.86 1.98 11.44
CA GLU A 3 -4.02 1.63 12.59
C GLU A 3 -4.40 0.28 13.21
N MET A 4 -5.70 -0.02 13.27
CA MET A 4 -6.19 -1.33 13.71
C MET A 4 -5.72 -2.45 12.76
N SER A 5 -5.70 -2.20 11.46
CA SER A 5 -5.18 -3.12 10.44
C SER A 5 -3.70 -3.42 10.63
N HIS A 6 -2.88 -2.43 11.02
CA HIS A 6 -1.49 -2.67 11.44
C HIS A 6 -1.41 -3.55 12.68
N THR A 7 -2.25 -3.29 13.70
CA THR A 7 -2.27 -4.07 14.94
C THR A 7 -2.55 -5.56 14.70
N ILE A 8 -3.36 -5.87 13.69
CA ILE A 8 -3.69 -7.25 13.30
C ILE A 8 -2.73 -7.83 12.25
N GLY A 9 -1.61 -7.18 11.96
CA GLY A 9 -0.56 -7.75 11.10
C GLY A 9 -0.75 -7.54 9.59
N ILE A 10 -1.64 -6.63 9.17
CA ILE A 10 -1.71 -6.20 7.78
C ILE A 10 -0.70 -5.08 7.57
N ILE A 11 0.21 -5.25 6.63
CA ILE A 11 1.17 -4.22 6.24
C ILE A 11 0.57 -3.22 5.24
N HIS A 12 1.30 -2.15 4.92
CA HIS A 12 0.87 -1.27 3.84
C HIS A 12 0.91 -1.97 2.49
N GLU A 13 -0.10 -1.70 1.66
CA GLU A 13 -0.23 -2.36 0.36
C GLU A 13 0.95 -2.02 -0.58
N HIS A 14 1.51 -0.81 -0.48
CA HIS A 14 2.69 -0.39 -1.24
C HIS A 14 4.00 -1.00 -0.71
N ASN A 15 4.00 -1.73 0.40
CA ASN A 15 5.17 -2.47 0.87
C ASN A 15 5.17 -3.93 0.41
N ARG A 16 4.13 -4.41 -0.29
CA ARG A 16 4.08 -5.81 -0.74
C ARG A 16 5.29 -6.21 -1.61
N PRO A 17 5.78 -7.45 -1.50
CA PRO A 17 6.85 -7.98 -2.36
C PRO A 17 6.57 -7.88 -3.87
N ASP A 18 5.29 -8.01 -4.27
CA ASP A 18 4.81 -8.00 -5.67
C ASP A 18 4.44 -6.61 -6.19
N ARG A 19 4.56 -5.54 -5.37
CA ARG A 19 4.09 -4.20 -5.72
C ARG A 19 4.65 -3.66 -7.04
N ASP A 20 5.85 -4.08 -7.44
CA ASP A 20 6.55 -3.49 -8.60
C ASP A 20 5.88 -3.91 -9.93
N GLN A 21 4.90 -4.83 -9.89
CA GLN A 21 3.98 -5.13 -11.00
C GLN A 21 2.83 -4.11 -11.12
N TYR A 22 2.58 -3.32 -10.07
CA TYR A 22 1.41 -2.45 -9.91
C TYR A 22 1.78 -0.98 -9.80
N ILE A 23 2.88 -0.67 -9.12
CA ILE A 23 3.40 0.68 -8.91
C ILE A 23 4.93 0.70 -9.10
N ARG A 24 5.48 1.87 -9.44
CA ARG A 24 6.91 2.16 -9.42
C ARG A 24 7.19 3.27 -8.42
N VAL A 25 7.88 2.96 -7.32
CA VAL A 25 8.34 3.96 -6.35
C VAL A 25 9.33 4.92 -7.01
N LEU A 26 9.25 6.21 -6.66
CA LEU A 26 10.09 7.30 -7.14
C LEU A 26 10.96 7.85 -5.97
N PRO A 27 12.06 7.18 -5.59
CA PRO A 27 12.87 7.57 -4.43
C PRO A 27 13.34 9.02 -4.45
N LYS A 28 13.61 9.58 -5.63
CA LYS A 28 14.05 10.96 -5.81
C LYS A 28 13.03 12.01 -5.34
N ASN A 29 11.75 11.64 -5.24
CA ASN A 29 10.68 12.52 -4.77
C ASN A 29 10.38 12.38 -3.27
N ILE A 30 10.98 11.38 -2.62
CA ILE A 30 10.73 11.01 -1.22
C ILE A 30 11.86 11.58 -0.35
N PRO A 31 11.56 12.24 0.79
CA PRO A 31 12.60 12.66 1.72
C PRO A 31 13.45 11.48 2.22
N ALA A 32 14.76 11.70 2.42
CA ALA A 32 15.68 10.64 2.82
C ALA A 32 15.21 9.86 4.06
N ASP A 33 14.75 10.58 5.10
CA ASP A 33 14.26 10.00 6.36
C ASP A 33 12.97 9.16 6.21
N TRP A 34 12.32 9.24 5.04
CA TRP A 34 11.10 8.49 4.73
C TRP A 34 11.34 7.31 3.80
N LEU A 35 12.53 7.17 3.19
CA LEU A 35 12.79 6.12 2.20
C LEU A 35 12.54 4.71 2.74
N SER A 36 12.84 4.46 4.02
CA SER A 36 12.60 3.17 4.67
C SER A 36 11.13 2.77 4.69
N GLN A 37 10.20 3.73 4.73
CA GLN A 37 8.75 3.49 4.69
C GLN A 37 8.25 2.98 3.32
N TYR A 38 9.09 3.09 2.28
CA TYR A 38 8.80 2.61 0.93
C TYR A 38 9.58 1.34 0.57
N SER A 39 10.30 0.74 1.52
CA SER A 39 10.97 -0.56 1.32
C SER A 39 9.96 -1.69 1.12
N LYS A 40 10.26 -2.68 0.28
CA LYS A 40 9.42 -3.89 0.22
C LYS A 40 9.59 -4.65 1.53
N ALA A 41 8.52 -5.23 2.01
CA ALA A 41 8.62 -6.28 3.01
C ALA A 41 9.27 -7.53 2.39
N SER A 42 9.91 -8.34 3.23
CA SER A 42 10.44 -9.63 2.79
C SER A 42 9.29 -10.55 2.35
N SER A 43 9.53 -11.34 1.31
CA SER A 43 8.61 -12.40 0.90
C SER A 43 8.47 -13.49 1.96
N ASP A 44 9.51 -13.68 2.78
CA ASP A 44 9.53 -14.71 3.82
C ASP A 44 8.72 -14.28 5.05
N ASP A 45 8.56 -12.97 5.25
CA ASP A 45 7.86 -12.40 6.40
C ASP A 45 6.36 -12.20 6.14
N ILE A 46 5.91 -12.25 4.87
CA ILE A 46 4.55 -11.84 4.49
C ILE A 46 3.87 -12.81 3.54
N ARG A 47 2.68 -13.22 3.95
CA ARG A 47 1.73 -13.94 3.09
C ARG A 47 0.95 -12.95 2.22
N LEU A 48 1.00 -13.13 0.90
CA LEU A 48 0.13 -12.38 -0.02
C LEU A 48 -1.31 -12.86 0.11
N LEU A 49 -2.12 -12.14 0.89
CA LEU A 49 -3.51 -12.46 1.14
C LEU A 49 -4.41 -11.89 0.04
N GLY A 50 -4.28 -12.40 -1.19
CA GLY A 50 -5.11 -11.98 -2.33
C GLY A 50 -4.48 -10.88 -3.20
N LYS A 51 -5.32 -10.28 -4.06
CA LYS A 51 -4.91 -9.34 -5.11
C LYS A 51 -4.37 -8.03 -4.51
N TYR A 52 -3.55 -7.34 -5.31
CA TYR A 52 -3.12 -5.98 -4.99
C TYR A 52 -4.31 -5.03 -5.04
N ASP A 53 -4.49 -4.23 -3.99
CA ASP A 53 -5.62 -3.31 -3.87
C ASP A 53 -5.16 -1.85 -3.74
N TYR A 54 -5.20 -1.12 -4.87
CA TYR A 54 -4.88 0.30 -4.93
C TYR A 54 -5.69 1.17 -3.96
N TYR A 55 -6.90 0.73 -3.62
CA TYR A 55 -7.84 1.49 -2.78
C TYR A 55 -7.91 0.96 -1.36
N SER A 56 -7.05 -0.01 -1.00
CA SER A 56 -6.95 -0.52 0.36
C SER A 56 -6.78 0.64 1.34
N VAL A 57 -7.43 0.54 2.49
CA VAL A 57 -7.21 1.50 3.58
C VAL A 57 -5.73 1.52 4.00
N MET A 58 -4.98 0.46 3.69
CA MET A 58 -3.56 0.29 3.98
C MET A 58 -2.63 0.82 2.88
N HIS A 59 -3.15 1.29 1.75
CA HIS A 59 -2.33 1.91 0.73
C HIS A 59 -1.93 3.33 1.15
N TYR A 60 -0.68 3.71 0.90
CA TYR A 60 -0.25 5.11 1.03
C TYR A 60 -0.83 5.99 -0.07
N PRO A 61 -1.11 7.27 0.22
CA PRO A 61 -1.49 8.22 -0.82
C PRO A 61 -0.32 8.45 -1.79
N ILE A 62 -0.63 8.89 -3.00
CA ILE A 62 0.39 9.14 -4.03
C ILE A 62 1.39 10.23 -3.63
N PRO A 63 0.97 11.39 -3.07
CA PRO A 63 1.90 12.46 -2.70
C PRO A 63 2.89 12.01 -1.61
N ALA A 64 4.17 12.24 -1.87
CA ALA A 64 5.23 12.01 -0.92
C ALA A 64 5.11 12.98 0.27
N PRO A 65 5.37 12.50 1.50
CA PRO A 65 5.42 13.33 2.70
C PRO A 65 6.36 14.52 2.52
N LYS A 66 5.96 15.68 3.06
CA LYS A 66 6.70 16.96 3.05
C LYS A 66 6.91 17.60 1.66
N THR A 67 7.03 16.83 0.59
CA THR A 67 7.32 17.38 -0.76
C THR A 67 6.07 17.55 -1.61
N GLY A 68 5.02 16.75 -1.37
CA GLY A 68 3.79 16.73 -2.19
C GLY A 68 3.99 16.17 -3.60
N LYS A 69 5.23 15.86 -4.00
CA LYS A 69 5.55 15.24 -5.29
C LYS A 69 5.09 13.79 -5.29
N PRO A 70 4.76 13.19 -6.45
CA PRO A 70 4.36 11.78 -6.48
C PRO A 70 5.48 10.88 -5.94
N SER A 71 5.17 10.07 -4.94
CA SER A 71 6.08 9.09 -4.33
C SER A 71 6.17 7.79 -5.16
N PHE A 72 5.17 7.52 -5.99
CA PHE A 72 5.15 6.41 -6.94
C PHE A 72 4.29 6.73 -8.16
N GLN A 73 4.43 5.92 -9.21
CA GLN A 73 3.58 5.90 -10.41
C GLN A 73 2.81 4.59 -10.49
N VAL A 74 1.54 4.62 -10.89
CA VAL A 74 0.76 3.41 -11.17
C VAL A 74 1.15 2.88 -12.56
N LEU A 75 1.33 1.56 -12.67
CA LEU A 75 1.76 0.89 -13.91
C LEU A 75 0.60 0.30 -14.72
N GLN A 76 -0.59 0.19 -14.11
CA GLN A 76 -1.78 -0.38 -14.73
C GLN A 76 -2.75 0.73 -15.18
N GLY A 77 -3.48 0.48 -16.27
CA GLY A 77 -4.54 1.38 -16.75
C GLY A 77 -5.81 1.30 -15.89
N ASN A 78 -6.72 2.26 -16.05
CA ASN A 78 -8.05 2.30 -15.41
C ASN A 78 -8.05 2.34 -13.86
N VAL A 79 -6.98 2.88 -13.26
CA VAL A 79 -6.92 3.14 -11.81
C VAL A 79 -7.28 4.60 -11.54
N ASP A 80 -8.27 4.82 -10.68
CA ASP A 80 -8.65 6.15 -10.21
C ASP A 80 -7.67 6.63 -9.15
N LEU A 81 -6.72 7.45 -9.56
CA LEU A 81 -5.64 7.95 -8.71
C LEU A 81 -6.14 8.73 -7.49
N ASN A 82 -7.35 9.31 -7.55
CA ASN A 82 -7.91 10.10 -6.45
C ASN A 82 -8.39 9.24 -5.28
N LYS A 83 -8.59 7.94 -5.51
CA LYS A 83 -9.03 6.98 -4.48
C LYS A 83 -7.87 6.28 -3.78
N ILE A 84 -6.65 6.40 -4.30
CA ILE A 84 -5.47 5.78 -3.70
C ILE A 84 -5.12 6.53 -2.40
N GLY A 85 -5.03 5.79 -1.30
CA GLY A 85 -4.80 6.36 0.02
C GLY A 85 -6.06 6.86 0.73
N GLN A 86 -7.24 6.46 0.26
CA GLN A 86 -8.50 6.72 0.97
C GLN A 86 -8.48 6.22 2.42
N ARG A 87 -9.30 6.84 3.27
CA ARG A 87 -9.46 6.49 4.70
C ARG A 87 -10.93 6.33 5.12
N ASP A 88 -11.82 6.21 4.14
CA ASP A 88 -13.28 6.13 4.30
C ASP A 88 -13.70 4.78 4.90
N GLY A 89 -12.94 3.71 4.64
CA GLY A 89 -13.22 2.39 5.21
C GLY A 89 -12.44 1.25 4.56
N LEU A 90 -12.72 0.03 5.04
CA LEU A 90 -12.17 -1.19 4.46
C LEU A 90 -12.81 -1.47 3.09
N THR A 91 -11.99 -1.76 2.10
CA THR A 91 -12.47 -2.33 0.83
C THR A 91 -12.95 -3.77 1.04
N ASP A 92 -13.62 -4.35 0.05
CA ASP A 92 -13.98 -5.76 0.12
C ASP A 92 -12.74 -6.66 0.11
N THR A 93 -11.69 -6.28 -0.61
CA THR A 93 -10.39 -6.97 -0.57
C THR A 93 -9.75 -6.90 0.83
N ASP A 94 -9.84 -5.77 1.53
CA ASP A 94 -9.36 -5.64 2.91
C ASP A 94 -10.12 -6.59 3.84
N LYS A 95 -11.45 -6.68 3.72
CA LYS A 95 -12.28 -7.60 4.52
C LYS A 95 -11.93 -9.07 4.22
N GLU A 96 -11.68 -9.41 2.96
CA GLU A 96 -11.24 -10.75 2.56
C GLU A 96 -9.87 -11.11 3.14
N LYS A 97 -8.91 -10.18 3.12
CA LYS A 97 -7.58 -10.33 3.73
C LYS A 97 -7.70 -10.66 5.22
N ILE A 98 -8.49 -9.87 5.94
CA ILE A 98 -8.74 -10.07 7.38
C ILE A 98 -9.35 -11.46 7.61
N LYS A 99 -10.38 -11.85 6.86
CA LYS A 99 -11.01 -13.17 7.01
C LYS A 99 -10.00 -14.31 6.82
N LYS A 100 -9.12 -14.22 5.81
CA LYS A 100 -8.10 -15.24 5.54
C LYS A 100 -6.99 -15.33 6.59
N LEU A 101 -6.73 -14.24 7.31
CA LEU A 101 -5.73 -14.21 8.38
C LEU A 101 -6.25 -14.89 9.66
N TYR A 102 -7.57 -14.84 9.88
CA TYR A 102 -8.24 -15.37 11.08
C TYR A 102 -9.07 -16.64 10.83
N SER A 103 -8.90 -17.28 9.67
CA SER A 103 -9.49 -18.57 9.31
C SER A 103 -8.44 -19.68 9.31
#